data_AF-A0A6A6VWV6-F1
#
_entry.id   AF-A0A6A6VWV6-F1
#
_cell.length_a   1.000
_cell.length_b   1.000
_cell.length_c   1.000
_cell.angle_alpha   90.00
_cell.angle_beta   90.00
_cell.angle_gamma   90.00
#
_symmetry.space_group_name_H-M   'P 1'
#
loop_
_entity.id
_entity.type
_entity.pdbx_description
1 polymer ?
#
loop_
_entity_poly.entity_id
_entity_poly.type
_entity_poly.pdbx_seq_one_letter_code
_entity_poly.pdbx_strand_id
1 'polypeptide(L)'
;MLLKEENIVLFTPAVAPLYQPGRDPFEPLGRALSKHHSRIRHVPYVHEMTHEHLTRLREAHAVVVVVCDAGGSAKSVIYDNGGAVKCKGSNLEEQVAFAKAVNRTIMDDEGDMFHLPVILVLVTEDPKEKYRGQTLKDNLIHTFGSGTVVHCGSYSTDALERVADRIFDHDVIDRARERDESLGMDLD
;
A
#
# COMPACT_ATOMS: atom_id res chain seq x y z
N MET A 1 -10.28 7.30 -14.52
CA MET A 1 -10.56 5.84 -14.66
C MET A 1 -9.44 5.10 -15.40
N LEU A 2 -8.94 3.98 -14.82
CA LEU A 2 -7.89 3.14 -15.42
C LEU A 2 -8.43 2.30 -16.58
N LEU A 3 -7.61 2.11 -17.62
CA LEU A 3 -7.90 1.22 -18.75
C LEU A 3 -7.69 -0.24 -18.33
N LYS A 4 -8.49 -1.15 -18.87
CA LYS A 4 -8.42 -2.59 -18.56
C LYS A 4 -7.03 -3.22 -18.73
N GLU A 5 -6.21 -2.64 -19.60
CA GLU A 5 -4.87 -3.12 -19.92
C GLU A 5 -3.79 -2.63 -18.93
N GLU A 6 -4.11 -1.69 -18.05
CA GLU A 6 -3.17 -1.05 -17.14
C GLU A 6 -2.88 -1.95 -15.92
N ASN A 7 -1.61 -2.15 -15.56
CA ASN A 7 -1.28 -2.94 -14.37
C ASN A 7 -1.41 -2.09 -13.10
N ILE A 8 -2.11 -2.61 -12.10
CA ILE A 8 -2.10 -2.05 -10.75
C ILE A 8 -1.22 -2.94 -9.87
N VAL A 9 -0.15 -2.38 -9.31
CA VAL A 9 0.71 -3.10 -8.38
C VAL A 9 0.22 -2.86 -6.97
N LEU A 10 -0.13 -3.94 -6.27
CA LEU A 10 -0.51 -3.94 -4.87
C LEU A 10 0.69 -4.45 -4.05
N PHE A 11 1.37 -3.55 -3.36
CA PHE A 11 2.42 -3.89 -2.41
C PHE A 11 1.83 -4.13 -1.02
N THR A 12 2.09 -5.31 -0.44
CA THR A 12 1.62 -5.65 0.90
C THR A 12 2.74 -6.13 1.81
N PRO A 13 2.68 -5.79 3.11
CA PRO A 13 3.68 -6.27 4.04
C PRO A 13 3.51 -7.78 4.23
N ALA A 14 4.62 -8.52 4.20
CA ALA A 14 4.68 -9.94 4.49
C ALA A 14 4.55 -10.21 6.00
N VAL A 15 3.34 -10.08 6.51
CA VAL A 15 3.01 -10.30 7.92
C VAL A 15 2.27 -11.61 8.13
N ALA A 16 2.55 -12.28 9.26
CA ALA A 16 1.80 -13.43 9.70
C ALA A 16 0.36 -12.99 9.99
N PRO A 17 -0.63 -13.72 9.47
CA PRO A 17 -2.02 -13.49 9.82
C PRO A 17 -2.22 -13.70 11.32
N LEU A 18 -2.78 -12.71 11.99
CA LEU A 18 -3.12 -12.80 13.41
C LEU A 18 -4.22 -13.82 13.70
N TYR A 19 -5.20 -13.91 12.79
CA TYR A 19 -6.46 -14.62 13.02
C TYR A 19 -6.64 -15.87 12.15
N GLN A 20 -5.84 -16.02 11.08
CA GLN A 20 -5.95 -17.16 10.14
C GLN A 20 -4.57 -17.69 9.73
N PRO A 21 -3.91 -18.49 10.59
CA PRO A 21 -2.59 -19.07 10.30
C PRO A 21 -2.54 -19.70 8.90
N GLY A 22 -1.51 -19.35 8.12
CA GLY A 22 -1.29 -19.90 6.78
C GLY A 22 -2.03 -19.20 5.63
N ARG A 23 -2.72 -18.08 5.89
CA ARG A 23 -3.33 -17.24 4.85
C ARG A 23 -2.75 -15.84 4.84
N ASP A 24 -2.61 -15.29 3.65
CA ASP A 24 -2.24 -13.90 3.46
C ASP A 24 -3.37 -12.98 3.97
N PRO A 25 -3.11 -12.09 4.96
CA PRO A 25 -4.14 -11.24 5.55
C PRO A 25 -4.70 -10.20 4.58
N PHE A 26 -4.04 -9.95 3.45
CA PHE A 26 -4.48 -9.00 2.42
C PHE A 26 -5.07 -9.68 1.19
N GLU A 27 -5.19 -11.01 1.17
CA GLU A 27 -5.90 -11.74 0.13
C GLU A 27 -7.32 -11.18 -0.11
N PRO A 28 -8.13 -10.85 0.93
CA PRO A 28 -9.44 -10.23 0.70
C PRO A 28 -9.37 -8.90 -0.05
N LEU A 29 -8.37 -8.06 0.24
CA LEU A 29 -8.17 -6.79 -0.45
C LEU A 29 -7.79 -7.01 -1.91
N GLY A 30 -6.81 -7.88 -2.18
CA GLY A 30 -6.39 -8.20 -3.55
C GLY A 30 -7.52 -8.79 -4.39
N ARG A 31 -8.32 -9.68 -3.80
CA ARG A 31 -9.52 -10.25 -4.43
C ARG A 31 -10.57 -9.17 -4.72
N ALA A 32 -10.80 -8.26 -3.78
CA ALA A 32 -11.77 -7.17 -3.95
C ALA A 32 -11.35 -6.20 -5.05
N LEU A 33 -10.08 -5.77 -5.07
CA LEU A 33 -9.52 -4.94 -6.15
C LEU A 33 -9.64 -5.65 -7.51
N SER A 34 -9.50 -6.98 -7.55
CA SER A 34 -9.62 -7.76 -8.78
C SER A 34 -11.06 -7.81 -9.34
N LYS A 35 -12.08 -7.53 -8.51
CA LYS A 35 -13.47 -7.34 -8.98
C LYS A 35 -13.60 -6.06 -9.81
N HIS A 36 -12.79 -5.04 -9.50
CA HIS A 36 -12.78 -3.74 -10.18
C HIS A 36 -11.80 -3.68 -11.35
N HIS A 37 -10.64 -4.33 -11.23
CA HIS A 37 -9.60 -4.29 -12.25
C HIS A 37 -8.96 -5.67 -12.51
N SER A 38 -8.92 -6.13 -13.75
CA SER A 38 -8.45 -7.49 -14.07
C SER A 38 -6.94 -7.71 -13.95
N ARG A 39 -6.14 -6.62 -13.87
CA ARG A 39 -4.67 -6.66 -13.82
C ARG A 39 -4.11 -6.17 -12.47
N ILE A 40 -4.62 -6.72 -11.37
CA ILE A 40 -3.98 -6.55 -10.06
C ILE A 40 -2.77 -7.50 -9.95
N ARG A 41 -1.60 -6.95 -9.63
CA ARG A 41 -0.37 -7.71 -9.34
C ARG A 41 -0.05 -7.59 -7.86
N HIS A 42 -0.23 -8.69 -7.13
CA HIS A 42 0.10 -8.73 -5.71
C HIS A 42 1.59 -8.99 -5.50
N VAL A 43 2.26 -8.09 -4.77
CA VAL A 43 3.71 -8.15 -4.53
C VAL A 43 3.98 -7.97 -3.04
N PRO A 44 4.33 -9.04 -2.31
CA PRO A 44 4.66 -8.93 -0.90
C PRO A 44 6.03 -8.24 -0.72
N TYR A 45 6.18 -7.45 0.34
CA TYR A 45 7.45 -6.85 0.76
C TYR A 45 7.71 -7.14 2.24
N VAL A 46 8.98 -7.34 2.62
CA VAL A 46 9.36 -7.65 4.01
C VAL A 46 10.07 -6.48 4.67
N HIS A 47 11.03 -5.87 3.96
CA HIS A 47 11.90 -4.82 4.46
C HIS A 47 11.98 -3.67 3.42
N GLU A 48 13.17 -3.43 2.90
CA GLU A 48 13.46 -2.36 1.94
C GLU A 48 13.01 -2.69 0.51
N MET A 49 12.97 -1.65 -0.32
CA MET A 49 12.69 -1.77 -1.74
C MET A 49 13.83 -2.51 -2.44
N THR A 50 13.51 -3.42 -3.36
CA THR A 50 14.47 -4.30 -4.04
C THR A 50 14.42 -4.02 -5.55
N HIS A 51 15.36 -4.58 -6.31
CA HIS A 51 15.33 -4.48 -7.77
C HIS A 51 14.05 -5.08 -8.37
N GLU A 52 13.53 -6.16 -7.78
CA GLU A 52 12.28 -6.77 -8.22
C GLU A 52 11.10 -5.82 -8.02
N HIS A 53 11.05 -5.10 -6.90
CA HIS A 53 10.04 -4.06 -6.66
C HIS A 53 10.14 -2.94 -7.72
N LEU A 54 11.36 -2.51 -8.09
CA LEU A 54 11.57 -1.51 -9.14
C LEU A 54 11.06 -1.99 -10.52
N THR A 55 11.32 -3.25 -10.88
CA THR A 55 10.78 -3.82 -12.12
C THR A 55 9.26 -3.78 -12.13
N ARG A 56 8.62 -4.09 -11.00
CA ARG A 56 7.15 -4.00 -10.88
C ARG A 56 6.64 -2.58 -10.99
N LEU A 57 7.33 -1.60 -10.42
CA LEU A 57 6.97 -0.19 -10.56
C LEU A 57 7.01 0.28 -12.02
N ARG A 58 8.03 -0.11 -12.78
CA ARG A 58 8.13 0.22 -14.22
C ARG A 58 7.05 -0.40 -15.09
N GLU A 59 6.44 -1.49 -14.64
CA GLU A 59 5.32 -2.15 -15.33
C GLU A 59 3.95 -1.58 -14.91
N ALA A 60 3.91 -0.78 -13.84
CA ALA A 60 2.70 -0.30 -13.21
C ALA A 60 2.13 0.94 -13.90
N HIS A 61 0.82 1.10 -13.77
CA HIS A 61 0.05 2.26 -14.21
C HIS A 61 -0.75 2.87 -13.04
N ALA A 62 -0.80 2.16 -11.91
CA ALA A 62 -1.12 2.68 -10.59
C ALA A 62 -0.45 1.80 -9.53
N VAL A 63 -0.17 2.39 -8.37
CA VAL A 63 0.45 1.68 -7.24
C VAL A 63 -0.41 1.83 -6.00
N VAL A 64 -0.71 0.71 -5.36
CA VAL A 64 -1.33 0.66 -4.04
C VAL A 64 -0.31 0.10 -3.07
N VAL A 65 0.10 0.90 -2.09
CA VAL A 65 1.00 0.45 -1.01
C VAL A 65 0.19 0.29 0.26
N VAL A 66 0.22 -0.92 0.85
CA VAL A 66 -0.41 -1.17 2.14
C VAL A 66 0.62 -0.96 3.24
N VAL A 67 0.26 -0.19 4.27
CA VAL A 67 0.97 -0.09 5.55
C VAL A 67 0.02 -0.58 6.63
N CYS A 68 0.50 -1.43 7.51
CA CYS A 68 -0.34 -2.06 8.52
C CYS A 68 0.22 -1.85 9.94
N ASP A 69 -0.61 -1.33 10.84
CA ASP A 69 -0.34 -1.31 12.27
C ASP A 69 -1.27 -2.30 12.96
N ALA A 70 -0.69 -3.32 13.58
CA ALA A 70 -1.44 -4.34 14.29
C ALA A 70 -1.23 -4.27 15.80
N GLY A 71 -0.86 -3.10 16.34
CA GLY A 71 -0.80 -2.85 17.78
C GLY A 71 0.16 -3.79 18.52
N GLY A 72 1.28 -4.16 17.88
CA GLY A 72 2.27 -5.10 18.43
C GLY A 72 1.87 -6.58 18.37
N SER A 73 0.68 -6.90 17.86
CA SER A 73 0.20 -8.29 17.75
C SER A 73 0.64 -8.94 16.44
N ALA A 74 0.64 -8.23 15.30
CA ALA A 74 1.12 -8.83 14.05
C ALA A 74 2.63 -9.02 14.06
N LYS A 75 3.03 -10.20 13.61
CA LYS A 75 4.40 -10.66 13.53
C LYS A 75 4.82 -10.63 12.07
N SER A 76 5.96 -10.02 11.73
CA SER A 76 6.51 -10.15 10.37
C SER A 76 6.93 -11.60 10.13
N VAL A 77 6.68 -12.14 8.93
CA VAL A 77 7.09 -13.50 8.55
C VAL A 77 8.24 -13.40 7.56
N ILE A 78 9.37 -13.96 7.94
CA ILE A 78 10.51 -14.17 7.05
C ILE A 78 10.46 -15.62 6.58
N TYR A 79 10.36 -15.83 5.27
CA TYR A 79 10.49 -17.16 4.65
C TYR A 79 11.97 -17.45 4.40
N ASP A 80 12.51 -18.48 5.06
CA ASP A 80 13.79 -19.11 4.72
C ASP A 80 13.51 -20.40 3.90
N ASN A 81 14.48 -20.84 3.10
CA ASN A 81 14.51 -22.02 2.22
C ASN A 81 14.25 -23.38 2.90
N GLY A 82 13.67 -23.42 4.10
CA GLY A 82 13.35 -24.65 4.84
C GLY A 82 12.22 -24.55 5.88
N GLY A 83 11.52 -23.42 6.00
CA GLY A 83 10.41 -23.26 6.96
C GLY A 83 10.31 -21.85 7.55
N ALA A 84 9.17 -21.52 8.16
CA ALA A 84 8.93 -20.21 8.79
C ALA A 84 9.87 -19.98 9.98
N VAL A 85 10.69 -18.92 9.93
CA VAL A 85 11.65 -18.56 10.99
C VAL A 85 11.21 -17.29 11.74
N LYS A 86 11.59 -17.25 13.02
CA LYS A 86 11.32 -16.27 14.08
C LYS A 86 10.92 -14.85 13.65
N CYS A 87 9.80 -14.43 14.23
CA CYS A 87 9.19 -13.11 14.11
C CYS A 87 9.88 -12.06 14.97
N LYS A 88 10.44 -11.02 14.34
CA LYS A 88 10.39 -9.66 14.92
C LYS A 88 8.98 -9.11 14.64
N GLY A 89 8.43 -8.31 15.54
CA GLY A 89 7.11 -7.69 15.37
C GLY A 89 6.99 -6.95 14.02
N SER A 90 5.78 -6.64 13.57
CA SER A 90 5.57 -5.79 12.39
C SER A 90 6.41 -4.51 12.53
N ASN A 91 7.51 -4.38 11.79
CA ASN A 91 8.31 -3.17 11.85
C ASN A 91 7.62 -2.09 11.03
N LEU A 92 6.69 -1.39 11.67
CA LEU A 92 5.93 -0.30 11.09
C LEU A 92 6.86 0.76 10.48
N GLU A 93 8.04 1.00 11.07
CA GLU A 93 9.02 1.95 10.54
C GLU A 93 9.57 1.49 9.19
N GLU A 94 9.85 0.19 9.03
CA GLU A 94 10.28 -0.38 7.74
C GLU A 94 9.17 -0.31 6.69
N GLN A 95 7.91 -0.55 7.06
CA GLN A 95 6.78 -0.40 6.14
C GLN A 95 6.59 1.04 5.69
N VAL A 96 6.70 2.00 6.61
CA VAL A 96 6.66 3.43 6.29
C VAL A 96 7.86 3.82 5.43
N ALA A 97 9.05 3.31 5.72
CA ALA A 97 10.24 3.55 4.92
C ALA A 97 10.10 2.99 3.49
N PHE A 98 9.54 1.78 3.34
CA PHE A 98 9.22 1.18 2.05
C PHE A 98 8.25 2.05 1.25
N ALA A 99 7.13 2.44 1.87
CA ALA A 99 6.15 3.30 1.20
C ALA A 99 6.77 4.64 0.75
N LYS A 100 7.61 5.25 1.59
CA LYS A 100 8.36 6.47 1.26
C LYS A 100 9.39 6.24 0.15
N ALA A 101 10.02 5.08 0.10
CA ALA A 101 10.95 4.72 -0.96
C ALA A 101 10.22 4.59 -2.30
N VAL A 102 9.07 3.90 -2.33
CA VAL A 102 8.20 3.81 -3.53
C VAL A 102 7.83 5.21 -4.04
N ASN A 103 7.32 6.08 -3.16
CA ASN A 103 6.91 7.42 -3.55
C ASN A 103 8.09 8.26 -4.07
N ARG A 104 9.25 8.22 -3.40
CA ARG A 104 10.44 8.95 -3.86
C ARG A 104 10.94 8.44 -5.19
N THR A 105 11.02 7.13 -5.39
CA THR A 105 11.46 6.54 -6.66
C THR A 105 10.57 6.93 -7.82
N ILE A 106 9.27 7.09 -7.60
CA ILE A 106 8.34 7.59 -8.60
C ILE A 106 8.57 9.08 -8.88
N MET A 107 8.73 9.90 -7.82
CA MET A 107 8.93 11.35 -7.96
C MET A 107 10.30 11.73 -8.54
N ASP A 108 11.34 10.93 -8.27
CA ASP A 108 12.70 11.16 -8.75
C ASP A 108 12.91 10.61 -10.18
N ASP A 109 11.94 9.87 -10.73
CA ASP A 109 12.00 9.36 -12.10
C ASP A 109 11.53 10.44 -13.07
N GLU A 110 12.45 10.98 -13.88
CA GLU A 110 12.15 11.95 -14.94
C GLU A 110 11.58 11.28 -16.21
N GLY A 111 11.29 9.97 -16.15
CA GLY A 111 10.84 9.15 -17.27
C GLY A 111 9.36 8.80 -17.17
N ASP A 112 9.04 7.57 -17.56
CA ASP A 112 7.66 7.11 -17.72
C ASP A 112 6.92 6.92 -16.38
N MET A 113 7.61 6.95 -15.24
CA MET A 113 6.99 6.75 -13.92
C MET A 113 6.51 8.06 -13.28
N PHE A 114 6.89 9.23 -13.79
CA PHE A 114 6.67 10.53 -13.13
C PHE A 114 5.20 10.84 -12.78
N HIS A 115 4.23 10.23 -13.47
CA HIS A 115 2.79 10.43 -13.27
C HIS A 115 2.07 9.23 -12.66
N LEU A 116 2.82 8.29 -12.07
CA LEU A 116 2.27 7.03 -11.60
C LEU A 116 1.49 7.26 -10.28
N PRO A 117 0.15 7.15 -10.27
CA PRO A 117 -0.63 7.44 -9.08
C PRO A 117 -0.28 6.46 -7.95
N VAL A 118 0.11 7.02 -6.80
CA VAL A 118 0.42 6.27 -5.58
C VAL A 118 -0.70 6.43 -4.56
N ILE A 119 -1.30 5.31 -4.18
CA ILE A 119 -2.35 5.23 -3.16
C ILE A 119 -1.79 4.49 -1.97
N LEU A 120 -1.95 5.06 -0.78
CA LEU A 120 -1.53 4.45 0.46
C LEU A 120 -2.75 3.91 1.22
N VAL A 121 -2.79 2.61 1.48
CA VAL A 121 -3.80 2.00 2.34
C VAL A 121 -3.19 1.80 3.72
N LEU A 122 -3.67 2.55 4.71
CA LEU A 122 -3.30 2.37 6.10
C LEU A 122 -4.31 1.43 6.77
N VAL A 123 -3.90 0.20 7.10
CA VAL A 123 -4.72 -0.76 7.84
C VAL A 123 -4.31 -0.73 9.31
N THR A 124 -5.24 -0.40 10.20
CA THR A 124 -5.01 -0.36 11.64
C THR A 124 -6.04 -1.22 12.34
N GLU A 125 -5.66 -1.86 13.43
CA GLU A 125 -6.60 -2.44 14.38
C GLU A 125 -6.61 -1.56 15.63
N ASP A 126 -7.60 -0.69 15.88
CA ASP A 126 -7.93 -0.41 17.28
C ASP A 126 -9.17 0.47 17.58
N PRO A 127 -9.89 0.15 18.66
CA PRO A 127 -10.57 1.13 19.50
C PRO A 127 -9.70 1.90 20.54
N LYS A 128 -8.49 1.44 20.94
CA LYS A 128 -7.66 2.06 22.01
C LYS A 128 -6.42 2.84 21.54
N GLU A 129 -5.75 2.48 20.44
CA GLU A 129 -4.61 3.21 19.84
C GLU A 129 -5.03 4.28 18.82
N LYS A 130 -6.16 4.95 19.04
CA LYS A 130 -6.63 6.06 18.20
C LYS A 130 -5.56 7.12 17.95
N TYR A 131 -4.75 7.45 18.96
CA TYR A 131 -3.74 8.49 18.86
C TYR A 131 -2.56 8.10 17.97
N ARG A 132 -2.03 6.87 18.10
CA ARG A 132 -0.92 6.40 17.28
C ARG A 132 -1.33 6.23 15.82
N GLY A 133 -2.48 5.62 15.57
CA GLY A 133 -3.04 5.48 14.23
C GLY A 133 -3.32 6.84 13.58
N GLN A 134 -3.81 7.82 14.35
CA GLN A 134 -4.06 9.17 13.86
C GLN A 134 -2.76 9.92 13.54
N THR A 135 -1.76 9.91 14.43
CA THR A 135 -0.45 10.55 14.16
C THR A 135 0.25 9.92 12.96
N LEU A 136 0.21 8.59 12.84
CA LEU A 136 0.74 7.88 11.68
C LEU A 136 0.01 8.32 10.40
N LYS A 137 -1.31 8.35 10.43
CA LYS A 137 -2.14 8.81 9.30
C LYS A 137 -1.80 10.24 8.91
N ASP A 138 -1.66 11.15 9.86
CA ASP A 138 -1.33 12.56 9.59
C ASP A 138 0.06 12.71 8.96
N ASN A 139 1.06 11.97 9.45
CA ASN A 139 2.40 11.93 8.86
C ASN A 139 2.41 11.38 7.43
N LEU A 140 1.60 10.35 7.18
CA LEU A 140 1.45 9.77 5.85
C LEU A 140 0.70 10.72 4.91
N ILE A 141 -0.36 11.39 5.38
CA ILE A 141 -1.07 12.42 4.62
C ILE A 141 -0.11 13.56 4.23
N HIS A 142 0.77 13.99 5.12
CA HIS A 142 1.78 15.01 4.78
C HIS A 142 2.73 14.54 3.66
N THR A 143 3.02 13.24 3.60
CA THR A 143 3.97 12.69 2.62
C THR A 143 3.31 12.36 1.27
N PHE A 144 2.11 11.81 1.30
CA PHE A 144 1.41 11.27 0.13
C PHE A 144 0.24 12.15 -0.36
N GLY A 145 -0.17 13.15 0.42
CA GLY A 145 -1.36 13.96 0.17
C GLY A 145 -2.63 13.38 0.81
N SER A 146 -3.56 14.25 1.20
CA SER A 146 -4.79 13.84 1.90
C SER A 146 -5.76 13.05 1.02
N GLY A 147 -5.68 13.20 -0.31
CA GLY A 147 -6.53 12.52 -1.28
C GLY A 147 -6.13 11.07 -1.60
N THR A 148 -4.93 10.65 -1.22
CA THR A 148 -4.33 9.37 -1.65
C THR A 148 -4.19 8.36 -0.52
N VAL A 149 -4.37 8.79 0.75
CA VAL A 149 -4.31 7.93 1.93
C VAL A 149 -5.70 7.41 2.30
N VAL A 150 -5.94 6.12 2.11
CA VAL A 150 -7.18 5.42 2.48
C VAL A 150 -6.97 4.67 3.79
N HIS A 151 -7.71 5.06 4.83
CA HIS A 151 -7.63 4.42 6.14
C HIS A 151 -8.66 3.28 6.28
N CYS A 152 -8.18 2.12 6.73
CA CYS A 152 -8.97 0.94 7.06
C CYS A 152 -8.81 0.61 8.54
N GLY A 153 -9.87 0.75 9.33
CA GLY A 153 -9.84 0.52 10.78
C GLY A 153 -9.97 -0.96 11.21
N SER A 154 -9.83 -1.92 10.29
CA SER A 154 -10.00 -3.35 10.58
C SER A 154 -9.38 -4.23 9.50
N TYR A 155 -8.90 -5.42 9.89
CA TYR A 155 -8.47 -6.48 8.97
C TYR A 155 -9.61 -7.40 8.52
N SER A 156 -10.87 -7.11 8.89
CA SER A 156 -12.01 -7.92 8.46
C SER A 156 -12.19 -7.88 6.94
N THR A 157 -12.66 -8.98 6.36
CA THR A 157 -12.95 -9.08 4.93
C THR A 157 -13.81 -7.92 4.45
N ASP A 158 -14.93 -7.64 5.12
CA ASP A 158 -15.84 -6.55 4.74
C ASP A 158 -15.17 -5.17 4.79
N ALA A 159 -14.25 -4.94 5.72
CA ALA A 159 -13.52 -3.67 5.80
C ALA A 159 -12.55 -3.51 4.63
N LEU A 160 -11.81 -4.57 4.29
CA LEU A 160 -10.89 -4.57 3.14
C LEU A 160 -11.63 -4.49 1.80
N GLU A 161 -12.82 -5.11 1.68
CA GLU A 161 -13.67 -4.96 0.49
C GLU A 161 -14.13 -3.51 0.32
N ARG A 162 -14.60 -2.84 1.39
CA ARG A 162 -14.96 -1.41 1.34
C ARG A 162 -13.80 -0.49 0.97
N VAL A 163 -12.57 -0.85 1.31
CA VAL A 163 -11.38 -0.09 0.88
C VAL A 163 -11.20 -0.19 -0.63
N ALA A 164 -11.34 -1.39 -1.20
CA ALA A 164 -11.25 -1.58 -2.64
C ALA A 164 -12.33 -0.78 -3.37
N ASP A 165 -13.58 -0.86 -2.92
CA ASP A 165 -14.69 -0.08 -3.49
C ASP A 165 -14.36 1.42 -3.43
N ARG A 166 -13.86 1.91 -2.30
CA ARG A 166 -13.48 3.31 -2.15
C ARG A 166 -12.34 3.76 -3.08
N ILE A 167 -11.38 2.91 -3.38
CA ILE A 167 -10.29 3.23 -4.30
C ILE A 167 -10.83 3.53 -5.71
N PHE A 168 -11.87 2.81 -6.14
CA PHE A 168 -12.44 2.94 -7.49
C PHE A 168 -13.67 3.86 -7.57
N ASP A 169 -14.45 4.02 -6.50
CA ASP A 169 -15.70 4.80 -6.51
C ASP A 169 -15.51 6.29 -6.20
N HIS A 170 -14.39 6.67 -5.57
CA HIS A 170 -14.19 8.03 -5.06
C HIS A 170 -13.11 8.81 -5.81
N ASP A 171 -12.81 8.49 -7.07
CA ASP A 171 -11.79 9.18 -7.86
C ASP A 171 -10.43 9.26 -7.13
N VAL A 172 -10.11 8.29 -6.26
CA VAL A 172 -8.87 8.31 -5.46
C VAL A 172 -7.67 8.18 -6.38
N ILE A 173 -7.79 7.35 -7.41
CA ILE A 173 -6.80 7.22 -8.48
C ILE A 173 -6.67 8.51 -9.27
N ASP A 174 -7.79 9.15 -9.63
CA ASP A 174 -7.76 10.37 -10.44
C ASP A 174 -7.20 11.55 -9.63
N ARG A 175 -7.52 11.66 -8.33
CA ARG A 175 -6.90 12.62 -7.39
C ARG A 175 -5.40 12.36 -7.17
N ALA A 176 -4.99 11.09 -7.18
CA ALA A 176 -3.56 10.75 -7.12
C ALA A 176 -2.82 11.21 -8.38
N ARG A 177 -3.46 11.17 -9.56
CA ARG A 177 -2.90 11.71 -10.81
C ARG A 177 -2.82 13.24 -10.80
N GLU A 178 -3.87 13.93 -10.37
CA GLU A 178 -3.94 15.41 -10.35
C GLU A 178 -2.89 16.04 -9.41
N ARG A 179 -2.54 15.35 -8.31
CA ARG A 179 -1.48 15.81 -7.40
C ARG A 179 -0.15 16.03 -8.13
N ASP A 180 0.20 15.10 -9.01
CA ASP A 180 1.51 15.12 -9.69
C ASP A 180 1.55 16.23 -10.74
N GLU A 181 0.43 16.54 -11.40
CA GLU A 181 0.32 17.68 -12.32
C GLU A 181 0.52 19.03 -11.60
N SER A 182 0.02 19.19 -10.37
CA SER A 182 0.13 20.45 -9.62
C SER A 182 1.54 20.78 -9.12
N LEU A 183 2.41 19.77 -8.94
CA LEU A 183 3.80 19.94 -8.51
C LEU A 183 4.75 20.24 -9.68
N GLY A 184 4.31 19.99 -10.92
CA GLY A 184 5.06 20.24 -12.15
C GLY A 184 4.93 21.67 -12.72
N MET A 185 4.18 22.55 -12.07
CA MET A 185 3.87 23.90 -12.59
C MET A 185 4.61 25.07 -11.90
N ASP A 186 5.49 24.81 -10.93
CA ASP A 186 6.27 25.86 -10.23
C ASP A 186 7.70 26.01 -10.76
N LEU A 187 7.88 26.02 -12.09
CA LEU A 187 9.13 26.40 -12.74
C LEU A 187 8.86 27.27 -13.97
N ASP A 188 8.59 28.56 -13.74
CA ASP A 188 8.77 29.66 -14.70
C ASP A 188 9.32 30.91 -13.98
#